data_AF-A0A1M4WBW8-F1
#
_entry.id   AF-A0A1M4WBW8-F1
#
_cell.length_a   1.000
_cell.length_b   1.000
_cell.length_c   1.000
_cell.angle_alpha   90.00
_cell.angle_beta   90.00
_cell.angle_gamma   90.00
#
_symmetry.space_group_name_H-M   'P 1'
#
loop_
_entity.id
_entity.type
_entity.pdbx_description
1 polymer ?
#
loop_
_entity_poly.entity_id
_entity_poly.type
_entity_poly.pdbx_seq_one_letter_code
_entity_poly.pdbx_strand_id
1 'polypeptide(L)'
;MHIGIAGLGRALFGVLIALAASQLQAAERGKLMIVGGALRSDNAAVYRGFIASIPAALPDVAIVPAASGRPAYYAEAFRQDLQRYGFTGKVHILPVAVKDDPDTSVDESRWSRGAYDRIQAERLAKVGGIWFVGGDQTRVTDTFLRPDGKDTPMLAAIRRQLERGAIVGGTSAGAAIMSRTMIAAGDSLSALTQPQSGDYAGMHSQESGRLMLSTGLGFLQTGIVDQHFDRKSRLGRLVRALAPPLPEAERRGFGIDEDTAILVDRESGDMQVLGSGNLVLVDARGADFAGDGSRFAVADIRLSVLSNGDSYNWKTEALRADGGATVGNEAFGYRPQQGAGIALPNQRLDQLLGFSLLDNRESRELRRYAFDEAGQGVRFRFVQAEDSRGFWRYGSGTKDQYSIGEVRLSVEPVAVYVKPQVHVEPQVHVEP
;
A
#
# COMPACT_ATOMS: atom_id res chain seq x y z
N MET A 1 53.81 -34.35 -50.03
CA MET A 1 53.71 -34.61 -48.58
C MET A 1 53.95 -33.30 -47.86
N HIS A 2 52.98 -32.85 -47.06
CA HIS A 2 53.14 -32.07 -45.80
C HIS A 2 53.80 -30.67 -45.85
N ILE A 3 53.42 -29.65 -45.06
CA ILE A 3 52.45 -29.39 -43.97
C ILE A 3 52.38 -27.84 -43.81
N GLY A 4 51.27 -27.33 -43.28
CA GLY A 4 51.21 -26.09 -42.49
C GLY A 4 50.47 -24.94 -43.18
N ILE A 5 49.60 -24.15 -42.56
CA ILE A 5 49.37 -23.79 -41.15
C ILE A 5 47.89 -23.38 -41.06
N ALA A 6 47.07 -24.01 -40.21
CA ALA A 6 45.76 -23.46 -39.83
C ALA A 6 45.21 -24.21 -38.61
N GLY A 7 45.42 -23.69 -37.39
CA GLY A 7 44.91 -24.38 -36.21
C GLY A 7 45.15 -23.70 -34.88
N LEU A 8 45.01 -22.38 -34.77
CA LEU A 8 45.02 -21.72 -33.44
C LEU A 8 44.07 -20.53 -33.26
N GLY A 9 43.19 -20.23 -34.23
CA GLY A 9 42.35 -19.02 -34.18
C GLY A 9 40.90 -19.20 -33.73
N ARG A 10 40.38 -20.44 -33.62
CA ARG A 10 38.92 -20.67 -33.46
C ARG A 10 38.46 -21.21 -32.11
N ALA A 11 39.38 -21.64 -31.24
CA ALA A 11 39.01 -22.18 -29.93
C ALA A 11 38.86 -21.11 -28.83
N LEU A 12 39.49 -19.93 -28.98
CA LEU A 12 39.42 -18.88 -27.94
C LEU A 12 38.20 -17.94 -28.07
N PHE A 13 37.56 -17.86 -29.23
CA PHE A 13 36.40 -16.96 -29.42
C PHE A 13 35.07 -17.58 -28.94
N GLY A 14 34.99 -18.91 -28.86
CA GLY A 14 33.80 -19.62 -28.36
C GLY A 14 33.67 -19.67 -26.84
N VAL A 15 34.78 -19.53 -26.10
CA VAL A 15 34.78 -19.56 -24.63
C VAL A 15 34.47 -18.18 -24.03
N LEU A 16 34.70 -17.09 -24.77
CA LEU A 16 34.40 -15.72 -24.31
C LEU A 16 32.93 -15.30 -24.52
N ILE A 17 32.18 -15.96 -25.42
CA ILE A 17 30.75 -15.67 -25.65
C ILE A 17 29.84 -16.46 -24.70
N ALA A 18 30.31 -17.58 -24.13
CA ALA A 18 29.55 -18.34 -23.13
C ALA A 18 29.62 -17.76 -21.71
N LEU A 19 30.48 -16.77 -21.46
CA LEU A 19 30.57 -16.03 -20.19
C LEU A 19 29.73 -14.74 -20.16
N ALA A 20 29.03 -14.42 -21.25
CA ALA A 20 28.25 -13.18 -21.38
C ALA A 20 26.72 -13.37 -21.31
N ALA A 21 26.23 -14.58 -21.01
CA ALA A 21 24.79 -14.87 -20.94
C ALA A 21 24.43 -15.73 -19.71
N SER A 22 24.91 -15.33 -18.54
CA SER A 22 24.30 -15.74 -17.27
C SER A 22 24.62 -14.71 -16.20
N GLN A 23 24.27 -13.44 -16.44
CA GLN A 23 23.70 -12.70 -15.33
C GLN A 23 22.37 -13.39 -15.03
N LEU A 24 22.40 -14.47 -14.24
CA LEU A 24 21.24 -14.78 -13.42
C LEU A 24 21.02 -13.51 -12.64
N GLN A 25 20.04 -12.72 -13.07
CA GLN A 25 19.40 -11.72 -12.25
C GLN A 25 19.10 -12.47 -10.95
N ALA A 26 19.86 -12.17 -9.89
CA ALA A 26 19.77 -12.94 -8.65
C ALA A 26 18.29 -12.95 -8.28
N ALA A 27 17.68 -14.14 -8.23
CA ALA A 27 16.28 -14.27 -7.89
C ALA A 27 16.07 -13.53 -6.56
N GLU A 28 15.20 -12.53 -6.57
CA GLU A 28 15.00 -11.64 -5.42
C GLU A 28 14.26 -12.42 -4.35
N ARG A 29 15.00 -12.84 -3.31
CA ARG A 29 14.50 -13.77 -2.30
C ARG A 29 13.73 -13.06 -1.19
N GLY A 30 12.98 -13.83 -0.43
CA GLY A 30 12.31 -13.35 0.78
C GLY A 30 10.95 -12.74 0.51
N LYS A 31 10.29 -12.38 1.61
CA LYS A 31 8.87 -12.03 1.61
C LYS A 31 8.64 -10.71 2.31
N LEU A 32 7.53 -10.04 2.00
CA LEU A 32 7.06 -8.88 2.75
C LEU A 32 5.68 -9.14 3.35
N MET A 33 5.43 -8.65 4.56
CA MET A 33 4.09 -8.60 5.17
C MET A 33 3.72 -7.14 5.39
N ILE A 34 2.98 -6.56 4.46
CA ILE A 34 2.68 -5.12 4.46
C ILE A 34 1.26 -4.93 4.99
N VAL A 35 1.11 -4.34 6.18
CA VAL A 35 -0.18 -4.22 6.86
C VAL A 35 -0.69 -2.79 6.87
N GLY A 36 -1.94 -2.59 6.47
CA GLY A 36 -2.55 -1.26 6.33
C GLY A 36 -2.70 -0.48 7.65
N GLY A 37 -2.39 -1.07 8.81
CA GLY A 37 -2.53 -0.38 10.09
C GLY A 37 -3.67 -0.95 10.93
N ALA A 38 -3.75 -0.52 12.19
CA ALA A 38 -4.75 -0.98 13.16
C ALA A 38 -4.90 -2.52 13.20
N LEU A 39 -3.78 -3.26 13.07
CA LEU A 39 -3.76 -4.71 13.14
C LEU A 39 -4.31 -5.16 14.49
N ARG A 40 -5.42 -5.91 14.48
CA ARG A 40 -6.00 -6.42 15.73
C ARG A 40 -5.27 -7.67 16.17
N SER A 41 -5.12 -7.84 17.49
CA SER A 41 -4.54 -9.05 18.09
C SER A 41 -5.31 -10.34 17.79
N ASP A 42 -6.56 -10.27 17.34
CA ASP A 42 -7.36 -11.43 16.93
C ASP A 42 -7.20 -11.83 15.44
N ASN A 43 -6.38 -11.10 14.66
CA ASN A 43 -6.19 -11.35 13.24
C ASN A 43 -5.22 -12.53 12.98
N ALA A 44 -5.74 -13.74 13.17
CA ALA A 44 -4.97 -14.97 13.03
C ALA A 44 -4.31 -15.14 11.66
N ALA A 45 -4.94 -14.64 10.58
CA ALA A 45 -4.43 -14.80 9.22
C ALA A 45 -3.09 -14.08 9.03
N VAL A 46 -2.99 -12.83 9.49
CA VAL A 46 -1.76 -12.03 9.38
C VAL A 46 -0.65 -12.61 10.26
N TYR A 47 -0.93 -12.89 11.54
CA TYR A 47 0.10 -13.41 12.44
C TYR A 47 0.61 -14.79 12.01
N ARG A 48 -0.27 -15.73 11.66
CA ARG A 48 0.14 -17.05 11.17
C ARG A 48 0.84 -16.96 9.82
N GLY A 49 0.39 -16.09 8.92
CA GLY A 49 1.04 -15.85 7.63
C GLY A 49 2.48 -15.32 7.79
N PHE A 50 2.70 -14.42 8.75
CA PHE A 50 4.03 -13.91 9.07
C PHE A 50 4.91 -15.03 9.66
N ILE A 51 4.42 -15.74 10.67
CA ILE A 51 5.16 -16.85 11.33
C ILE A 51 5.52 -17.94 10.32
N ALA A 52 4.58 -18.37 9.47
CA ALA A 52 4.79 -19.40 8.46
C ALA A 52 5.79 -18.97 7.37
N SER A 53 6.04 -17.67 7.23
CA SER A 53 6.98 -17.12 6.27
C SER A 53 8.40 -16.96 6.84
N ILE A 54 8.61 -17.22 8.13
CA ILE A 54 9.93 -17.19 8.75
C ILE A 54 10.69 -18.46 8.33
N PRO A 55 11.86 -18.35 7.68
CA PRO A 55 12.61 -19.53 7.27
C PRO A 55 13.18 -20.27 8.48
N ALA A 56 13.02 -21.60 8.52
CA ALA A 56 13.48 -22.43 9.63
C ALA A 56 15.00 -22.29 9.95
N ALA A 57 15.82 -21.96 8.94
CA ALA A 57 17.25 -21.72 9.09
C ALA A 57 17.59 -20.40 9.80
N LEU A 58 16.64 -19.48 9.91
CA LEU A 58 16.77 -18.18 10.60
C LEU A 58 15.59 -18.04 11.59
N PRO A 59 15.61 -18.77 12.71
CA PRO A 59 14.42 -19.00 13.52
C PRO A 59 14.00 -17.80 14.38
N ASP A 60 14.79 -16.72 14.40
CA ASP A 60 14.56 -15.59 15.29
C ASP A 60 13.76 -14.48 14.62
N VAL A 61 13.08 -13.66 15.43
CA VAL A 61 12.38 -12.44 15.01
C VAL A 61 13.04 -11.22 15.61
N ALA A 62 13.19 -10.15 14.83
CA ALA A 62 13.53 -8.83 15.34
C ALA A 62 12.34 -7.87 15.20
N ILE A 63 12.10 -7.05 16.23
CA ILE A 63 11.08 -6.01 16.25
C ILE A 63 11.78 -4.65 16.24
N VAL A 64 11.37 -3.78 15.32
CA VAL A 64 11.89 -2.43 15.10
C VAL A 64 10.85 -1.42 15.58
N PRO A 65 11.08 -0.75 16.72
CA PRO A 65 10.10 0.17 17.29
C PRO A 65 10.25 1.64 16.84
N ALA A 66 11.09 1.90 15.83
CA ALA A 66 11.57 3.23 15.47
C ALA A 66 10.50 4.28 15.13
N ALA A 67 9.37 3.85 14.57
CA ALA A 67 8.26 4.74 14.24
C ALA A 67 7.51 5.25 15.49
N SER A 68 7.49 4.42 16.55
CA SER A 68 6.51 4.51 17.62
C SER A 68 6.71 5.75 18.50
N GLY A 69 5.60 6.28 19.02
CA GLY A 69 5.62 7.21 20.15
C GLY A 69 5.83 6.52 21.50
N ARG A 70 5.63 5.19 21.56
CA ARG A 70 5.76 4.32 22.73
C ARG A 70 6.52 3.05 22.35
N PRO A 71 7.86 3.13 22.17
CA PRO A 71 8.65 2.10 21.48
C PRO A 71 8.59 0.73 22.16
N ALA A 72 8.95 0.64 23.46
CA ALA A 72 8.92 -0.62 24.19
C ALA A 72 7.51 -1.22 24.28
N TYR A 73 6.48 -0.41 24.54
CA TYR A 73 5.10 -0.87 24.70
C TYR A 73 4.58 -1.62 23.46
N TYR A 74 4.67 -1.02 22.28
CA TYR A 74 4.15 -1.64 21.06
C TYR A 74 5.02 -2.79 20.55
N ALA A 75 6.34 -2.75 20.83
CA ALA A 75 7.20 -3.90 20.54
C ALA A 75 6.83 -5.11 21.39
N GLU A 76 6.58 -4.88 22.68
CA GLU A 76 6.17 -5.89 23.64
C GLU A 76 4.78 -6.47 23.31
N ALA A 77 3.81 -5.63 22.94
CA ALA A 77 2.50 -6.08 22.49
C ALA A 77 2.60 -7.01 21.27
N PHE A 78 3.39 -6.64 20.26
CA PHE A 78 3.59 -7.50 19.08
C PHE A 78 4.30 -8.82 19.42
N ARG A 79 5.29 -8.79 20.35
CA ARG A 79 5.93 -10.01 20.86
C ARG A 79 4.91 -10.97 21.48
N GLN A 80 4.00 -10.45 22.31
CA GLN A 80 2.95 -11.26 22.95
C GLN A 80 2.00 -11.87 21.92
N ASP A 81 1.61 -11.12 20.90
CA ASP A 81 0.78 -11.63 19.82
C ASP A 81 1.49 -12.74 19.02
N LEU A 82 2.76 -12.58 18.67
CA LEU A 82 3.54 -13.64 18.02
C LEU A 82 3.54 -14.93 18.86
N GLN A 83 3.77 -14.82 20.16
CA GLN A 83 3.76 -15.96 21.08
C GLN A 83 2.37 -16.61 21.19
N ARG A 84 1.31 -15.79 21.26
CA ARG A 84 -0.08 -16.25 21.26
C ARG A 84 -0.42 -17.07 20.01
N TYR A 85 0.14 -16.73 18.86
CA TYR A 85 -0.04 -17.46 17.60
C TYR A 85 0.98 -18.58 17.36
N GLY A 86 1.78 -18.93 18.37
CA GLY A 86 2.63 -20.12 18.35
C GLY A 86 4.06 -19.89 17.88
N PHE A 87 4.55 -18.65 17.80
CA PHE A 87 5.97 -18.41 17.56
C PHE A 87 6.82 -18.81 18.78
N THR A 88 7.77 -19.72 18.57
CA THR A 88 8.64 -20.28 19.64
C THR A 88 10.10 -19.84 19.54
N GLY A 89 10.49 -19.12 18.49
CA GLY A 89 11.86 -18.61 18.31
C GLY A 89 12.18 -17.46 19.27
N LYS A 90 13.43 -16.98 19.24
CA LYS A 90 13.79 -15.80 20.05
C LYS A 90 13.25 -14.53 19.40
N VAL A 91 12.68 -13.65 20.21
CA VAL A 91 12.24 -12.31 19.80
C VAL A 91 13.21 -11.28 20.34
N HIS A 92 13.82 -10.51 19.44
CA HIS A 92 14.77 -9.45 19.74
C HIS A 92 14.08 -8.10 19.53
N ILE A 93 13.91 -7.31 20.58
CA ILE A 93 13.50 -5.90 20.42
C ILE A 93 14.77 -5.11 20.15
N LEU A 94 14.86 -4.51 18.95
CA LEU A 94 16.05 -3.74 18.57
C LEU A 94 16.02 -2.38 19.27
N PRO A 95 17.14 -1.94 19.88
CA PRO A 95 17.20 -0.68 20.60
C PRO A 95 17.31 0.50 19.63
N VAL A 96 16.25 0.74 18.85
CA VAL A 96 16.17 1.75 17.79
C VAL A 96 14.86 2.50 17.89
N ALA A 97 14.92 3.73 18.38
CA ALA A 97 13.78 4.61 18.60
C ALA A 97 14.20 6.08 18.63
N VAL A 98 13.29 6.95 18.19
CA VAL A 98 13.47 8.42 18.26
C VAL A 98 12.83 9.00 19.54
N LYS A 99 11.88 8.27 20.14
CA LYS A 99 11.17 8.66 21.37
C LYS A 99 11.63 7.81 22.54
N ASP A 100 11.57 8.42 23.72
CA ASP A 100 11.78 7.80 25.02
C ASP A 100 10.44 7.88 25.76
N ASP A 101 9.86 6.72 26.11
CA ASP A 101 8.55 6.63 26.75
C ASP A 101 8.73 6.57 28.28
N PRO A 102 8.47 7.69 29.01
CA PRO A 102 8.68 7.74 30.45
C PRO A 102 7.73 6.82 31.23
N ASP A 103 6.67 6.30 30.59
CA ASP A 103 5.70 5.41 31.22
C ASP A 103 6.13 3.94 31.23
N THR A 104 7.35 3.63 30.75
CA THR A 104 7.90 2.27 30.76
C THR A 104 9.18 2.17 31.59
N SER A 105 9.54 0.95 31.99
CA SER A 105 10.80 0.68 32.71
C SER A 105 12.02 0.61 31.79
N VAL A 106 11.85 0.82 30.48
CA VAL A 106 12.92 0.75 29.48
C VAL A 106 13.43 2.16 29.20
N ASP A 107 14.74 2.38 29.33
CA ASP A 107 15.40 3.65 28.96
C ASP A 107 15.73 3.63 27.46
N GLU A 108 14.96 4.36 26.65
CA GLU A 108 15.17 4.49 25.20
C GLU A 108 15.93 5.76 24.81
N SER A 109 16.36 6.59 25.77
CA SER A 109 17.09 7.85 25.52
C SER A 109 18.33 7.69 24.63
N ARG A 110 18.92 6.49 24.60
CA ARG A 110 20.12 6.14 23.81
C ARG A 110 19.82 5.43 22.49
N TRP A 111 18.57 5.13 22.18
CA TRP A 111 18.19 4.30 21.03
C TRP A 111 18.20 5.06 19.70
N SER A 112 18.26 6.39 19.72
CA SER A 112 18.27 7.24 18.52
C SER A 112 19.43 6.98 17.57
N ARG A 113 20.53 6.40 18.08
CA ARG A 113 21.71 5.99 17.29
C ARG A 113 21.82 4.49 17.09
N GLY A 114 20.85 3.70 17.53
CA GLY A 114 20.93 2.23 17.52
C GLY A 114 21.08 1.63 16.12
N ALA A 115 20.52 2.27 15.07
CA ALA A 115 20.69 1.83 13.69
C ALA A 115 22.15 1.92 13.17
N TYR A 116 22.98 2.75 13.82
CA TYR A 116 24.40 2.90 13.51
C TYR A 116 25.29 1.90 14.27
N ASP A 117 24.74 1.19 15.25
CA ASP A 117 25.48 0.21 16.05
C ASP A 117 25.69 -1.09 15.25
N ARG A 118 26.94 -1.36 14.88
CA ARG A 118 27.34 -2.56 14.13
C ARG A 118 27.14 -3.84 14.94
N ILE A 119 27.32 -3.80 16.25
CA ILE A 119 27.14 -4.97 17.12
C ILE A 119 25.65 -5.36 17.16
N GLN A 120 24.74 -4.37 17.21
CA GLN A 120 23.30 -4.66 17.09
C GLN A 120 22.94 -5.17 15.70
N ALA A 121 23.53 -4.61 14.64
CA ALA A 121 23.32 -5.09 13.27
C ALA A 121 23.78 -6.55 13.07
N GLU A 122 24.87 -6.97 13.72
CA GLU A 122 25.39 -8.35 13.68
C GLU A 122 24.44 -9.36 14.36
N ARG A 123 23.66 -8.92 15.37
CA ARG A 123 22.64 -9.78 16.01
C ARG A 123 21.54 -10.24 15.04
N LEU A 124 21.37 -9.56 13.92
CA LEU A 124 20.42 -9.98 12.88
C LEU A 124 20.86 -11.22 12.10
N ALA A 125 22.06 -11.78 12.34
CA ALA A 125 22.58 -12.92 11.57
C ALA A 125 21.68 -14.16 11.59
N LYS A 126 20.90 -14.38 12.66
CA LYS A 126 19.95 -15.50 12.82
C LYS A 126 18.48 -15.11 12.64
N VAL A 127 18.19 -13.86 12.31
CA VAL A 127 16.83 -13.32 12.25
C VAL A 127 16.20 -13.59 10.89
N GLY A 128 15.09 -14.32 10.87
CA GLY A 128 14.31 -14.62 9.67
C GLY A 128 12.99 -13.86 9.57
N GLY A 129 12.52 -13.25 10.66
CA GLY A 129 11.39 -12.34 10.64
C GLY A 129 11.77 -10.97 11.19
N ILE A 130 11.44 -9.90 10.48
CA ILE A 130 11.74 -8.53 10.90
C ILE A 130 10.43 -7.75 10.85
N TRP A 131 10.06 -7.08 11.94
CA TRP A 131 8.79 -6.36 12.02
C TRP A 131 8.96 -4.90 12.41
N PHE A 132 8.43 -3.98 11.61
CA PHE A 132 8.35 -2.55 11.91
C PHE A 132 6.98 -2.22 12.52
N VAL A 133 6.98 -1.73 13.76
CA VAL A 133 5.72 -1.28 14.41
C VAL A 133 5.24 0.05 13.82
N GLY A 134 3.97 0.39 14.07
CA GLY A 134 3.36 1.64 13.63
C GLY A 134 3.86 2.88 14.39
N GLY A 135 3.50 4.06 13.88
CA GLY A 135 3.89 5.36 14.43
C GLY A 135 4.10 6.37 13.30
N ASP A 136 5.23 7.08 13.30
CA ASP A 136 5.61 8.01 12.25
C ASP A 136 6.67 7.42 11.31
N GLN A 137 6.33 7.23 10.03
CA GLN A 137 7.22 6.68 9.01
C GLN A 137 8.47 7.52 8.75
N THR A 138 8.41 8.85 8.94
CA THR A 138 9.56 9.73 8.76
C THR A 138 10.66 9.42 9.79
N ARG A 139 10.28 9.05 11.02
CA ARG A 139 11.23 8.60 12.06
C ARG A 139 11.98 7.34 11.64
N VAL A 140 11.30 6.42 10.94
CA VAL A 140 11.95 5.20 10.44
C VAL A 140 12.99 5.55 9.39
N THR A 141 12.61 6.36 8.40
CA THR A 141 13.53 6.75 7.33
C THR A 141 14.71 7.56 7.87
N ASP A 142 14.49 8.51 8.77
CA ASP A 142 15.54 9.33 9.39
C ASP A 142 16.51 8.50 10.25
N THR A 143 16.03 7.40 10.83
CA THR A 143 16.85 6.52 11.66
C THR A 143 17.65 5.52 10.83
N PHE A 144 17.07 5.00 9.75
CA PHE A 144 17.65 3.90 8.97
C PHE A 144 18.41 4.34 7.71
N LEU A 145 18.14 5.54 7.20
CA LEU A 145 18.88 6.18 6.11
C LEU A 145 19.84 7.23 6.68
N ARG A 146 21.01 7.31 6.08
CA ARG A 146 22.00 8.34 6.36
C ARG A 146 21.63 9.63 5.64
N PRO A 147 22.19 10.80 6.02
CA PRO A 147 21.96 12.06 5.33
C PRO A 147 22.31 12.04 3.84
N ASP A 148 23.23 11.15 3.42
CA ASP A 148 23.60 10.93 2.01
C ASP A 148 22.70 9.90 1.30
N GLY A 149 21.59 9.50 1.91
CA GLY A 149 20.62 8.53 1.40
C GLY A 149 21.07 7.06 1.48
N LYS A 150 22.27 6.79 2.02
CA LYS A 150 22.78 5.42 2.12
C LYS A 150 22.22 4.69 3.34
N ASP A 151 22.24 3.36 3.26
CA ASP A 151 21.87 2.51 4.39
C ASP A 151 22.77 2.75 5.61
N THR A 152 22.14 2.78 6.78
CA THR A 152 22.84 2.52 8.06
C THR A 152 23.30 1.06 8.13
N PRO A 153 24.27 0.72 9.00
CA PRO A 153 24.67 -0.67 9.25
C PRO A 153 23.49 -1.61 9.53
N MET A 154 22.49 -1.16 10.29
CA MET A 154 21.32 -1.96 10.59
C MET A 154 20.41 -2.14 9.36
N LEU A 155 20.17 -1.09 8.57
CA LEU A 155 19.38 -1.23 7.33
C LEU A 155 20.05 -2.19 6.35
N ALA A 156 21.37 -2.06 6.17
CA ALA A 156 22.15 -2.96 5.32
C ALA A 156 22.06 -4.42 5.80
N ALA A 157 22.04 -4.63 7.12
CA ALA A 157 21.84 -5.96 7.70
C ALA A 157 20.42 -6.51 7.48
N ILE A 158 19.38 -5.68 7.62
CA ILE A 158 17.98 -6.05 7.32
C ILE A 158 17.84 -6.46 5.86
N ARG A 159 18.37 -5.66 4.91
CA ARG A 159 18.36 -5.98 3.48
C ARG A 159 19.06 -7.30 3.19
N ARG A 160 20.23 -7.53 3.80
CA ARG A 160 20.95 -8.81 3.67
C ARG A 160 20.12 -10.00 4.18
N GLN A 161 19.36 -9.84 5.26
CA GLN A 161 18.47 -10.92 5.74
C GLN A 161 17.33 -11.17 4.75
N LEU A 162 16.74 -10.12 4.19
CA LEU A 162 15.70 -10.24 3.15
C LEU A 162 16.24 -11.02 1.94
N GLU A 163 17.43 -10.71 1.44
CA GLU A 163 18.09 -11.46 0.35
C GLU A 163 18.46 -12.91 0.72
N ARG A 164 18.50 -13.24 2.02
CA ARG A 164 18.67 -14.62 2.51
C ARG A 164 17.33 -15.36 2.67
N GLY A 165 16.21 -14.77 2.27
CA GLY A 165 14.89 -15.37 2.34
C GLY A 165 14.08 -15.01 3.60
N ALA A 166 14.53 -14.03 4.40
CA ALA A 166 13.76 -13.55 5.54
C ALA A 166 12.44 -12.88 5.10
N ILE A 167 11.51 -12.74 6.04
CA ILE A 167 10.33 -11.89 5.88
C ILE A 167 10.53 -10.53 6.58
N VAL A 168 10.23 -9.45 5.87
CA VAL A 168 10.17 -8.09 6.43
C VAL A 168 8.72 -7.62 6.44
N GLY A 169 8.15 -7.39 7.61
CA GLY A 169 6.79 -6.93 7.77
C GLY A 169 6.69 -5.60 8.49
N GLY A 170 5.54 -4.96 8.40
CA GLY A 170 5.27 -3.75 9.17
C GLY A 170 3.83 -3.27 9.01
N THR A 171 3.38 -2.48 9.99
CA THR A 171 2.00 -1.98 10.05
C THR A 171 1.96 -0.46 10.07
N SER A 172 0.99 0.14 9.38
CA SER A 172 0.82 1.61 9.28
C SER A 172 2.10 2.28 8.74
N ALA A 173 2.84 3.05 9.54
CA ALA A 173 4.16 3.57 9.16
C ALA A 173 5.12 2.49 8.61
N GLY A 174 5.10 1.29 9.20
CA GLY A 174 5.89 0.14 8.72
C GLY A 174 5.47 -0.35 7.33
N ALA A 175 4.25 -0.08 6.88
CA ALA A 175 3.81 -0.36 5.52
C ALA A 175 4.22 0.75 4.54
N ALA A 176 4.10 2.02 4.94
CA ALA A 176 4.44 3.16 4.09
C ALA A 176 5.92 3.16 3.64
N ILE A 177 6.83 2.73 4.52
CA ILE A 177 8.26 2.64 4.20
C ILE A 177 8.63 1.53 3.21
N MET A 178 7.69 0.63 2.87
CA MET A 178 7.99 -0.53 2.03
C MET A 178 8.30 -0.11 0.59
N SER A 179 7.63 0.93 0.07
CA SER A 179 7.93 1.49 -1.25
C SER A 179 9.10 2.48 -1.21
N ARG A 180 9.75 2.69 -2.35
CA ARG A 180 10.84 3.68 -2.48
C ARG A 180 10.29 5.10 -2.43
N THR A 181 9.25 5.38 -3.21
CA THR A 181 8.47 6.60 -3.06
C THR A 181 7.45 6.37 -1.95
N MET A 182 7.49 7.21 -0.92
CA MET A 182 6.67 7.08 0.28
C MET A 182 5.74 8.27 0.42
N ILE A 183 4.45 8.01 0.67
CA ILE A 183 3.50 9.05 1.07
C ILE A 183 3.78 9.41 2.54
N ALA A 184 4.36 10.58 2.77
CA ALA A 184 4.72 11.07 4.09
C ALA A 184 3.54 11.77 4.78
N ALA A 185 2.71 12.50 4.03
CA ALA A 185 1.63 13.32 4.58
C ALA A 185 0.49 13.55 3.57
N GLY A 186 -0.63 14.05 4.08
CA GLY A 186 -1.74 14.64 3.31
C GLY A 186 -3.02 13.83 3.26
N ASP A 187 -4.16 14.50 3.08
CA ASP A 187 -5.46 13.88 2.84
C ASP A 187 -5.81 13.84 1.34
N SER A 188 -6.86 13.11 0.98
CA SER A 188 -7.25 12.94 -0.42
C SER A 188 -7.82 14.19 -1.08
N LEU A 189 -8.63 15.00 -0.38
CA LEU A 189 -9.25 16.15 -1.01
C LEU A 189 -8.19 17.23 -1.27
N SER A 190 -7.41 17.58 -0.25
CA SER A 190 -6.29 18.50 -0.35
C SER A 190 -5.25 18.04 -1.37
N ALA A 191 -4.93 16.74 -1.45
CA ALA A 191 -4.01 16.23 -2.48
C ALA A 191 -4.50 16.49 -3.91
N LEU A 192 -5.81 16.45 -4.13
CA LEU A 192 -6.42 16.63 -5.44
C LEU A 192 -6.73 18.09 -5.78
N THR A 193 -6.93 18.96 -4.78
CA THR A 193 -7.30 20.37 -5.00
C THR A 193 -6.16 21.37 -4.77
N GLN A 194 -5.09 20.96 -4.09
CA GLN A 194 -3.97 21.84 -3.72
C GLN A 194 -2.63 21.33 -4.28
N PRO A 195 -1.60 22.21 -4.40
CA PRO A 195 -0.25 21.77 -4.74
C PRO A 195 0.34 20.86 -3.67
N GLN A 196 1.31 20.03 -4.06
CA GLN A 196 2.09 19.23 -3.12
C GLN A 196 2.91 20.14 -2.17
N SER A 197 3.27 19.61 -1.00
CA SER A 197 4.08 20.30 -0.01
C SER A 197 5.38 19.55 0.25
N GLY A 198 6.45 20.30 0.54
CA GLY A 198 7.70 19.76 1.10
C GLY A 198 7.80 19.91 2.63
N ASP A 199 6.81 20.51 3.28
CA ASP A 199 6.85 20.85 4.70
C ASP A 199 6.13 19.78 5.52
N TYR A 200 6.86 19.11 6.42
CA TYR A 200 6.29 18.16 7.36
C TYR A 200 6.13 18.79 8.74
N ALA A 201 4.89 19.04 9.18
CA ALA A 201 4.59 19.63 10.49
C ALA A 201 4.29 18.57 11.57
N GLY A 202 4.78 17.33 11.39
CA GLY A 202 4.60 16.22 12.32
C GLY A 202 3.39 15.32 12.02
N MET A 203 3.04 14.46 12.97
CA MET A 203 2.06 13.38 12.77
C MET A 203 0.66 13.87 12.34
N HIS A 204 0.26 15.09 12.72
CA HIS A 204 -0.99 15.69 12.26
C HIS A 204 -1.02 15.88 10.73
N SER A 205 0.12 16.17 10.10
CA SER A 205 0.23 16.25 8.64
C SER A 205 -0.05 14.91 7.96
N GLN A 206 0.06 13.77 8.67
CA GLN A 206 -0.31 12.47 8.10
C GLN A 206 -1.82 12.26 7.98
N GLU A 207 -2.58 12.97 8.80
CA GLU A 207 -4.04 12.87 8.87
C GLU A 207 -4.74 13.90 7.98
N SER A 208 -4.12 15.06 7.75
CA SER A 208 -4.70 16.16 6.97
C SER A 208 -3.65 17.02 6.26
N GLY A 209 -4.10 17.73 5.24
CA GLY A 209 -3.32 18.73 4.52
C GLY A 209 -2.80 18.25 3.17
N ARG A 210 -1.85 19.01 2.62
CA ARG A 210 -1.29 18.79 1.29
C ARG A 210 -0.50 17.47 1.22
N LEU A 211 -0.57 16.80 0.07
CA LEU A 211 0.24 15.61 -0.20
C LEU A 211 1.74 15.95 -0.09
N MET A 212 2.46 15.13 0.66
CA MET A 212 3.93 15.15 0.70
C MET A 212 4.46 13.76 0.36
N LEU A 213 5.40 13.72 -0.58
CA LEU A 213 6.15 12.52 -0.91
C LEU A 213 7.56 12.61 -0.31
N SER A 214 8.11 11.48 0.08
CA SER A 214 9.48 11.35 0.59
C SER A 214 10.09 10.01 0.14
N THR A 215 11.32 9.74 0.56
CA THR A 215 12.02 8.49 0.29
C THR A 215 11.74 7.47 1.39
N GLY A 216 11.14 6.33 1.04
CA GLY A 216 10.99 5.16 1.91
C GLY A 216 12.19 4.23 1.85
N LEU A 217 12.08 3.06 2.48
CA LEU A 217 13.17 2.07 2.52
C LEU A 217 13.21 1.17 1.27
N GLY A 218 12.13 1.10 0.49
CA GLY A 218 12.14 0.42 -0.81
C GLY A 218 12.43 -1.08 -0.75
N PHE A 219 11.79 -1.79 0.18
CA PHE A 219 11.79 -3.26 0.20
C PHE A 219 10.88 -3.85 -0.89
N LEU A 220 9.77 -3.19 -1.19
CA LEU A 220 8.90 -3.47 -2.32
C LEU A 220 9.44 -2.76 -3.57
N GLN A 221 9.54 -3.50 -4.66
CA GLN A 221 10.25 -3.06 -5.87
C GLN A 221 9.32 -2.52 -6.95
N THR A 222 8.03 -2.48 -6.66
CA THR A 222 7.00 -1.98 -7.55
C THR A 222 6.11 -1.01 -6.78
N GLY A 223 5.78 0.10 -7.42
CA GLY A 223 4.73 1.01 -6.99
C GLY A 223 4.91 1.68 -5.62
N ILE A 224 3.81 2.27 -5.16
CA ILE A 224 3.69 3.04 -3.92
C ILE A 224 2.68 2.34 -3.01
N VAL A 225 3.04 2.17 -1.73
CA VAL A 225 2.12 1.65 -0.71
C VAL A 225 1.42 2.80 0.00
N ASP A 226 0.13 2.66 0.18
CA ASP A 226 -0.66 3.46 1.11
C ASP A 226 -1.42 2.56 2.10
N GLN A 227 -1.75 3.11 3.26
CA GLN A 227 -2.20 2.41 4.46
C GLN A 227 -3.37 3.18 5.09
N HIS A 228 -4.09 2.57 6.04
CA HIS A 228 -5.34 3.06 6.64
C HIS A 228 -6.33 3.50 5.56
N PHE A 229 -6.39 2.75 4.46
CA PHE A 229 -6.82 3.26 3.16
C PHE A 229 -8.32 3.56 3.10
N ASP A 230 -9.15 2.61 3.56
CA ASP A 230 -10.59 2.75 3.75
C ASP A 230 -10.96 3.83 4.78
N ARG A 231 -10.49 3.68 6.03
CA ARG A 231 -10.87 4.53 7.16
C ARG A 231 -10.56 6.00 6.92
N LYS A 232 -9.48 6.30 6.18
CA LYS A 232 -9.03 7.67 5.90
C LYS A 232 -9.32 8.12 4.46
N SER A 233 -10.09 7.35 3.69
CA SER A 233 -10.51 7.70 2.33
C SER A 233 -9.35 8.06 1.39
N ARG A 234 -8.28 7.25 1.36
CA ARG A 234 -6.97 7.61 0.77
C ARG A 234 -6.80 7.33 -0.73
N LEU A 235 -7.87 6.97 -1.44
CA LEU A 235 -7.83 6.77 -2.89
C LEU A 235 -7.32 8.02 -3.65
N GLY A 236 -7.82 9.20 -3.30
CA GLY A 236 -7.46 10.44 -3.98
C GLY A 236 -5.97 10.78 -3.84
N ARG A 237 -5.42 10.69 -2.63
CA ARG A 237 -3.99 11.00 -2.42
C ARG A 237 -3.07 9.97 -3.07
N LEU A 238 -3.47 8.69 -3.11
CA LEU A 238 -2.72 7.65 -3.82
C LEU A 238 -2.72 7.91 -5.33
N VAL A 239 -3.88 8.21 -5.92
CA VAL A 239 -3.99 8.60 -7.33
C VAL A 239 -3.09 9.81 -7.65
N ARG A 240 -3.09 10.83 -6.78
CA ARG A 240 -2.22 12.00 -6.93
C ARG A 240 -0.73 11.65 -6.81
N ALA A 241 -0.36 10.73 -5.93
CA ALA A 241 1.03 10.29 -5.74
C ALA A 241 1.61 9.59 -6.99
N LEU A 242 0.75 9.02 -7.84
CA LEU A 242 1.15 8.36 -9.09
C LEU A 242 1.28 9.33 -10.28
N ALA A 243 1.01 10.63 -10.08
CA ALA A 243 1.11 11.63 -11.13
C ALA A 243 2.58 11.93 -11.50
N PRO A 244 2.85 12.52 -12.69
CA PRO A 244 4.14 13.13 -12.98
C PRO A 244 4.62 14.05 -11.84
N PRO A 245 5.93 14.08 -11.53
CA PRO A 245 7.04 13.53 -12.31
C PRO A 245 7.38 12.05 -12.02
N LEU A 246 6.53 11.28 -11.31
CA LEU A 246 6.81 9.87 -11.04
C LEU A 246 7.02 9.09 -12.36
N PRO A 247 8.09 8.30 -12.50
CA PRO A 247 8.34 7.50 -13.70
C PRO A 247 7.16 6.57 -13.99
N GLU A 248 6.78 6.44 -15.26
CA GLU A 248 5.62 5.63 -15.67
C GLU A 248 5.66 4.22 -15.06
N ALA A 249 6.81 3.52 -15.15
CA ALA A 249 6.98 2.18 -14.60
C ALA A 249 6.72 2.07 -13.08
N GLU A 250 6.78 3.17 -12.32
CA GLU A 250 6.48 3.22 -10.88
C GLU A 250 5.03 3.63 -10.58
N ARG A 251 4.20 3.96 -11.58
CA ARG A 251 2.81 4.44 -11.43
C ARG A 251 1.80 3.34 -11.11
N ARG A 252 2.14 2.49 -10.16
CA ARG A 252 1.23 1.55 -9.49
C ARG A 252 1.08 1.92 -8.03
N GLY A 253 -0.14 1.87 -7.53
CA GLY A 253 -0.47 2.12 -6.14
C GLY A 253 -1.11 0.90 -5.49
N PHE A 254 -0.75 0.65 -4.24
CA PHE A 254 -1.28 -0.42 -3.40
C PHE A 254 -1.87 0.20 -2.13
N GLY A 255 -3.18 0.45 -2.12
CA GLY A 255 -3.90 0.93 -0.95
C GLY A 255 -4.35 -0.24 -0.08
N ILE A 256 -3.91 -0.29 1.18
CA ILE A 256 -4.21 -1.40 2.08
C ILE A 256 -5.09 -0.89 3.23
N ASP A 257 -6.27 -1.50 3.37
CA ASP A 257 -7.24 -1.18 4.41
C ASP A 257 -6.72 -1.53 5.81
N GLU A 258 -7.35 -0.97 6.85
CA GLU A 258 -7.08 -1.35 8.23
C GLU A 258 -7.30 -2.86 8.46
N ASP A 259 -6.55 -3.43 9.40
CA ASP A 259 -6.62 -4.86 9.77
C ASP A 259 -6.50 -5.83 8.56
N THR A 260 -5.76 -5.38 7.55
CA THR A 260 -5.52 -6.10 6.30
C THR A 260 -4.05 -6.04 5.94
N ALA A 261 -3.53 -7.12 5.39
CA ALA A 261 -2.16 -7.24 4.94
C ALA A 261 -2.09 -7.76 3.50
N ILE A 262 -0.98 -7.43 2.84
CA ILE A 262 -0.52 -8.18 1.66
C ILE A 262 0.73 -8.97 2.02
N LEU A 263 0.68 -10.28 1.79
CA LEU A 263 1.83 -11.16 1.82
C LEU A 263 2.43 -11.22 0.42
N VAL A 264 3.65 -10.70 0.31
CA VAL A 264 4.36 -10.46 -0.94
C VAL A 264 5.49 -11.48 -1.06
N ASP A 265 5.49 -12.28 -2.11
CA ASP A 265 6.64 -13.12 -2.48
C ASP A 265 7.45 -12.41 -3.58
N ARG A 266 8.66 -11.94 -3.23
CA ARG A 266 9.50 -11.15 -4.15
C ARG A 266 9.97 -11.97 -5.34
N GLU A 267 10.11 -13.28 -5.18
CA GLU A 267 10.63 -14.17 -6.20
C GLU A 267 9.56 -14.44 -7.25
N SER A 268 8.37 -14.90 -6.83
CA SER A 268 7.27 -15.19 -7.77
C SER A 268 6.56 -13.93 -8.27
N GLY A 269 6.57 -12.85 -7.48
CA GLY A 269 5.78 -11.66 -7.75
C GLY A 269 4.34 -11.75 -7.24
N ASP A 270 3.98 -12.74 -6.43
CA ASP A 270 2.62 -12.89 -5.91
C ASP A 270 2.37 -12.01 -4.68
N MET A 271 1.22 -11.34 -4.65
CA MET A 271 0.66 -10.64 -3.50
C MET A 271 -0.65 -11.33 -3.10
N GLN A 272 -0.72 -11.85 -1.88
CA GLN A 272 -1.94 -12.44 -1.32
C GLN A 272 -2.54 -11.50 -0.28
N VAL A 273 -3.85 -11.25 -0.36
CA VAL A 273 -4.56 -10.45 0.64
C VAL A 273 -4.90 -11.31 1.86
N LEU A 274 -4.59 -10.82 3.06
CA LEU A 274 -4.88 -11.47 4.34
C LEU A 274 -5.56 -10.47 5.27
N GLY A 275 -6.73 -10.79 5.84
CA GLY A 275 -7.37 -9.95 6.85
C GLY A 275 -8.81 -9.60 6.52
N SER A 276 -9.32 -8.47 7.03
CA SER A 276 -10.76 -8.19 7.04
C SER A 276 -11.24 -7.14 6.02
N GLY A 277 -10.34 -6.32 5.48
CA GLY A 277 -10.60 -5.32 4.45
C GLY A 277 -10.07 -5.73 3.07
N ASN A 278 -9.67 -4.74 2.29
CA ASN A 278 -9.26 -4.93 0.90
C ASN A 278 -7.82 -4.45 0.62
N LEU A 279 -7.28 -4.97 -0.48
CA LEU A 279 -6.20 -4.35 -1.26
C LEU A 279 -6.82 -3.61 -2.44
N VAL A 280 -6.55 -2.32 -2.57
CA VAL A 280 -6.91 -1.51 -3.73
C VAL A 280 -5.69 -1.33 -4.62
N LEU A 281 -5.77 -1.83 -5.84
CA LEU A 281 -4.76 -1.68 -6.88
C LEU A 281 -5.11 -0.50 -7.78
N VAL A 282 -4.21 0.46 -7.89
CA VAL A 282 -4.33 1.61 -8.78
C VAL A 282 -3.22 1.51 -9.82
N ASP A 283 -3.55 1.30 -11.08
CA ASP A 283 -2.58 1.28 -12.18
C ASP A 283 -2.77 2.48 -13.08
N ALA A 284 -1.79 3.38 -13.06
CA ALA A 284 -1.78 4.64 -13.80
C ALA A 284 -0.67 4.69 -14.86
N ARG A 285 -0.11 3.54 -15.26
CA ARG A 285 0.92 3.43 -16.31
C ARG A 285 0.45 3.84 -17.70
N GLY A 286 -0.87 3.81 -17.97
CA GLY A 286 -1.47 4.30 -19.21
C GLY A 286 -2.43 5.48 -19.00
N ALA A 287 -2.47 6.05 -17.80
CA ALA A 287 -3.43 7.09 -17.48
C ALA A 287 -3.08 8.41 -18.17
N ASP A 288 -4.11 9.11 -18.65
CA ASP A 288 -4.01 10.42 -19.26
C ASP A 288 -4.07 11.48 -18.16
N PHE A 289 -2.91 11.91 -17.67
CA PHE A 289 -2.80 13.03 -16.74
C PHE A 289 -2.90 14.33 -17.53
N ALA A 290 -3.86 15.18 -17.14
CA ALA A 290 -3.86 16.55 -17.64
C ALA A 290 -2.51 17.21 -17.33
N GLY A 291 -2.04 18.07 -18.25
CA GLY A 291 -0.78 18.78 -18.12
C GLY A 291 -0.71 19.71 -16.89
N ASP A 292 0.22 20.67 -16.93
CA ASP A 292 0.52 21.62 -15.84
C ASP A 292 -0.58 22.66 -15.52
N GLY A 293 -1.85 22.32 -15.81
CA GLY A 293 -3.01 23.10 -15.40
C GLY A 293 -3.08 23.29 -13.88
N SER A 294 -3.76 24.36 -13.46
CA SER A 294 -3.88 24.75 -12.05
C SER A 294 -4.69 23.77 -11.19
N ARG A 295 -5.32 22.75 -11.78
CA ARG A 295 -6.14 21.76 -11.08
C ARG A 295 -5.82 20.36 -11.59
N PHE A 296 -5.72 19.41 -10.66
CA PHE A 296 -5.43 18.03 -10.98
C PHE A 296 -6.60 17.37 -11.72
N ALA A 297 -6.31 16.74 -12.84
CA ALA A 297 -7.24 15.87 -13.56
C ALA A 297 -6.48 14.68 -14.14
N VAL A 298 -7.14 13.52 -14.18
CA VAL A 298 -6.59 12.29 -14.76
C VAL A 298 -7.71 11.41 -15.28
N ALA A 299 -7.49 10.73 -16.40
CA ALA A 299 -8.40 9.75 -16.96
C ALA A 299 -7.73 8.39 -17.20
N ASP A 300 -8.57 7.36 -17.34
CA ASP A 300 -8.17 5.99 -17.72
C ASP A 300 -7.20 5.31 -16.75
N ILE A 301 -7.35 5.58 -15.45
CA ILE A 301 -6.70 4.78 -14.40
C ILE A 301 -7.42 3.43 -14.33
N ARG A 302 -6.67 2.33 -14.25
CA ARG A 302 -7.25 1.00 -13.98
C ARG A 302 -7.27 0.75 -12.47
N LEU A 303 -8.44 0.35 -11.98
CA LEU A 303 -8.72 0.17 -10.57
C LEU A 303 -9.23 -1.24 -10.33
N SER A 304 -8.57 -1.95 -9.42
CA SER A 304 -8.97 -3.28 -8.96
C SER A 304 -9.05 -3.30 -7.44
N VAL A 305 -9.95 -4.11 -6.89
CA VAL A 305 -10.13 -4.26 -5.43
C VAL A 305 -10.12 -5.75 -5.14
N LEU A 306 -9.19 -6.17 -4.29
CA LEU A 306 -9.00 -7.56 -3.92
C LEU A 306 -9.31 -7.77 -2.45
N SER A 307 -10.00 -8.85 -2.20
CA SER A 307 -10.55 -9.19 -0.90
C SER A 307 -9.75 -10.34 -0.29
N ASN A 308 -9.95 -10.61 1.01
CA ASN A 308 -9.20 -11.63 1.75
C ASN A 308 -9.06 -12.97 0.99
N GLY A 309 -7.86 -13.47 0.79
CA GLY A 309 -7.58 -14.73 0.08
C GLY A 309 -7.38 -14.57 -1.43
N ASP A 310 -7.82 -13.47 -2.03
CA ASP A 310 -7.51 -13.17 -3.42
C ASP A 310 -6.02 -12.84 -3.60
N SER A 311 -5.55 -12.88 -4.84
CA SER A 311 -4.16 -12.59 -5.16
C SER A 311 -3.97 -11.80 -6.45
N TYR A 312 -2.86 -11.09 -6.50
CA TYR A 312 -2.38 -10.38 -7.68
C TYR A 312 -0.90 -10.67 -7.88
N ASN A 313 -0.49 -11.01 -9.10
CA ASN A 313 0.93 -11.11 -9.44
C ASN A 313 1.40 -9.84 -10.14
N TRP A 314 2.31 -9.06 -9.56
CA TRP A 314 2.73 -7.77 -10.16
C TRP A 314 3.68 -7.92 -11.34
N LYS A 315 4.29 -9.09 -11.52
CA LYS A 315 5.18 -9.38 -12.65
C LYS A 315 4.37 -9.80 -13.88
N THR A 316 3.34 -10.64 -13.70
CA THR A 316 2.49 -11.14 -14.80
C THR A 316 1.17 -10.39 -14.93
N GLU A 317 0.85 -9.50 -14.00
CA GLU A 317 -0.41 -8.75 -13.91
C GLU A 317 -1.65 -9.64 -13.74
N ALA A 318 -1.44 -10.89 -13.29
CA ALA A 318 -2.53 -11.85 -13.14
C ALA A 318 -3.28 -11.60 -11.83
N LEU A 319 -4.54 -11.24 -11.94
CA LEU A 319 -5.48 -11.15 -10.82
C LEU A 319 -6.24 -12.48 -10.69
N ARG A 320 -6.27 -13.02 -9.47
CA ARG A 320 -7.06 -14.21 -9.12
C ARG A 320 -7.97 -13.87 -7.95
N ALA A 321 -9.27 -13.99 -8.19
CA ALA A 321 -10.29 -13.80 -7.18
C ALA A 321 -11.24 -14.98 -7.18
N ASP A 322 -11.73 -15.33 -6.00
CA ASP A 322 -12.73 -16.38 -5.81
C ASP A 322 -14.14 -15.78 -5.81
N GLY A 323 -15.14 -16.61 -6.13
CA GLY A 323 -16.55 -16.24 -6.08
C GLY A 323 -17.26 -16.37 -7.42
N GLY A 324 -18.57 -16.11 -7.42
CA GLY A 324 -19.38 -16.09 -8.63
C GLY A 324 -19.12 -14.82 -9.43
N ALA A 325 -18.96 -14.94 -10.75
CA ALA A 325 -18.81 -13.78 -11.62
C ALA A 325 -20.10 -12.95 -11.66
N THR A 326 -20.02 -11.65 -11.40
CA THR A 326 -21.18 -10.74 -11.37
C THR A 326 -21.49 -10.15 -12.75
N VAL A 327 -20.46 -9.83 -13.54
CA VAL A 327 -20.63 -9.27 -14.89
C VAL A 327 -21.29 -10.31 -15.79
N GLY A 328 -22.46 -9.96 -16.34
CA GLY A 328 -23.31 -10.88 -17.11
C GLY A 328 -24.22 -11.78 -16.27
N ASN A 329 -24.11 -11.73 -14.94
CA ASN A 329 -24.99 -12.42 -13.99
C ASN A 329 -25.48 -11.46 -12.89
N GLU A 330 -25.76 -10.21 -13.26
CA GLU A 330 -26.05 -9.15 -12.29
C GLU A 330 -27.27 -9.48 -11.41
N ALA A 331 -27.09 -9.44 -10.10
CA ALA A 331 -28.14 -9.70 -9.11
C ALA A 331 -29.07 -8.49 -8.92
N PHE A 332 -28.61 -7.29 -9.28
CA PHE A 332 -29.34 -6.04 -9.06
C PHE A 332 -29.72 -5.33 -10.36
N GLY A 333 -30.75 -4.49 -10.29
CA GLY A 333 -31.24 -3.71 -11.43
C GLY A 333 -31.94 -2.43 -10.98
N TYR A 334 -31.16 -1.49 -10.46
CA TYR A 334 -31.66 -0.18 -10.02
C TYR A 334 -30.69 0.91 -10.47
N ARG A 335 -31.19 2.13 -10.72
CA ARG A 335 -30.35 3.27 -11.10
C ARG A 335 -29.70 3.86 -9.85
N PRO A 336 -28.37 3.76 -9.66
CA PRO A 336 -27.73 4.30 -8.48
C PRO A 336 -27.80 5.83 -8.48
N GLN A 337 -28.12 6.41 -7.32
CA GLN A 337 -28.04 7.86 -7.16
C GLN A 337 -26.57 8.31 -7.29
N GLN A 338 -26.38 9.34 -8.11
CA GLN A 338 -25.11 9.99 -8.35
C GLN A 338 -25.00 11.21 -7.42
N GLY A 339 -23.85 11.43 -6.78
CA GLY A 339 -23.72 12.52 -5.82
C GLY A 339 -22.64 12.30 -4.78
N ALA A 340 -22.82 12.92 -3.62
CA ALA A 340 -21.86 12.90 -2.52
C ALA A 340 -22.55 12.74 -1.17
N GLY A 341 -21.74 12.48 -0.15
CA GLY A 341 -22.14 12.59 1.24
C GLY A 341 -22.73 11.32 1.83
N ILE A 342 -23.00 11.41 3.14
CA ILE A 342 -23.36 10.27 3.99
C ILE A 342 -24.74 9.67 3.68
N ALA A 343 -25.57 10.36 2.91
CA ALA A 343 -26.90 9.90 2.52
C ALA A 343 -26.87 8.87 1.36
N LEU A 344 -25.71 8.65 0.74
CA LEU A 344 -25.55 7.64 -0.31
C LEU A 344 -25.07 6.30 0.28
N PRO A 345 -25.65 5.16 -0.17
CA PRO A 345 -25.23 3.83 0.27
C PRO A 345 -23.90 3.41 -0.35
N ASN A 346 -23.38 2.26 0.11
CA ASN A 346 -22.17 1.61 -0.43
C ASN A 346 -20.94 2.51 -0.39
N GLN A 347 -20.62 3.01 0.80
CA GLN A 347 -19.51 3.95 1.01
C GLN A 347 -18.13 3.29 0.92
N ARG A 348 -18.04 1.99 1.20
CA ARG A 348 -16.81 1.20 0.97
C ARG A 348 -16.61 0.98 -0.53
N LEU A 349 -15.36 1.08 -0.99
CA LEU A 349 -15.05 1.03 -2.41
C LEU A 349 -15.42 -0.32 -3.05
N ASP A 350 -15.20 -1.44 -2.36
CA ASP A 350 -15.62 -2.78 -2.81
C ASP A 350 -17.14 -2.86 -3.01
N GLN A 351 -17.91 -2.30 -2.09
CA GLN A 351 -19.37 -2.28 -2.20
C GLN A 351 -19.84 -1.31 -3.28
N LEU A 352 -19.20 -0.14 -3.41
CA LEU A 352 -19.54 0.83 -4.45
C LEU A 352 -19.37 0.23 -5.84
N LEU A 353 -18.22 -0.41 -6.10
CA LEU A 353 -17.88 -0.94 -7.42
C LEU A 353 -18.49 -2.33 -7.66
N GLY A 354 -18.59 -3.18 -6.63
CA GLY A 354 -19.25 -4.47 -6.73
C GLY A 354 -20.76 -4.31 -6.87
N PHE A 355 -21.42 -3.90 -5.79
CA PHE A 355 -22.88 -3.83 -5.71
C PHE A 355 -23.50 -2.80 -6.66
N SER A 356 -22.97 -1.57 -6.71
CA SER A 356 -23.63 -0.48 -7.47
C SER A 356 -23.16 -0.34 -8.93
N LEU A 357 -22.12 -1.06 -9.35
CA LEU A 357 -21.59 -0.99 -10.72
C LEU A 357 -21.56 -2.37 -11.38
N LEU A 358 -20.72 -3.29 -10.91
CA LEU A 358 -20.43 -4.55 -11.63
C LEU A 358 -21.46 -5.67 -11.40
N ASP A 359 -22.29 -5.58 -10.37
CA ASP A 359 -23.38 -6.50 -10.07
C ASP A 359 -24.77 -5.86 -10.30
N ASN A 360 -24.81 -4.78 -11.09
CA ASN A 360 -26.02 -4.02 -11.34
C ASN A 360 -26.22 -3.72 -12.83
N ARG A 361 -27.22 -4.35 -13.44
CA ARG A 361 -27.51 -4.24 -14.88
C ARG A 361 -27.94 -2.84 -15.35
N GLU A 362 -28.42 -2.00 -14.42
CA GLU A 362 -28.87 -0.62 -14.72
C GLU A 362 -27.75 0.41 -14.56
N SER A 363 -26.50 -0.03 -14.33
CA SER A 363 -25.35 0.83 -14.08
C SER A 363 -24.16 0.40 -14.92
N ARG A 364 -23.58 1.34 -15.66
CA ARG A 364 -22.25 1.19 -16.30
C ARG A 364 -21.29 2.30 -15.89
N GLU A 365 -21.78 3.25 -15.09
CA GLU A 365 -21.02 4.40 -14.62
C GLU A 365 -21.51 4.84 -13.22
N LEU A 366 -20.56 5.10 -12.33
CA LEU A 366 -20.79 5.74 -11.04
C LEU A 366 -19.99 7.03 -10.92
N ARG A 367 -20.61 8.04 -10.33
CA ARG A 367 -20.03 9.35 -10.04
C ARG A 367 -20.17 9.63 -8.56
N ARG A 368 -19.03 9.96 -7.94
CA ARG A 368 -18.94 10.45 -6.57
C ARG A 368 -18.25 11.79 -6.55
N TYR A 369 -18.78 12.72 -5.77
CA TYR A 369 -18.21 14.06 -5.64
C TYR A 369 -17.63 14.22 -4.24
N ALA A 370 -16.54 14.98 -4.14
CA ALA A 370 -15.97 15.44 -2.89
C ALA A 370 -15.63 16.91 -3.04
N PHE A 371 -16.03 17.75 -2.09
CA PHE A 371 -15.77 19.18 -2.13
C PHE A 371 -15.65 19.75 -0.72
N ASP A 372 -14.94 20.87 -0.58
CA ASP A 372 -14.83 21.63 0.65
C ASP A 372 -15.86 22.76 0.74
N GLU A 373 -15.91 23.45 1.88
CA GLU A 373 -16.83 24.58 2.10
C GLU A 373 -16.54 25.78 1.18
N ALA A 374 -15.31 25.89 0.66
CA ALA A 374 -14.94 26.90 -0.33
C ALA A 374 -15.43 26.56 -1.75
N GLY A 375 -16.04 25.38 -1.94
CA GLY A 375 -16.58 24.92 -3.20
C GLY A 375 -15.55 24.32 -4.14
N GLN A 376 -14.32 24.10 -3.70
CA GLN A 376 -13.33 23.34 -4.47
C GLN A 376 -13.62 21.86 -4.33
N GLY A 377 -13.64 21.13 -5.44
CA GLY A 377 -13.91 19.71 -5.38
C GLY A 377 -13.42 18.93 -6.56
N VAL A 378 -13.71 17.64 -6.50
CA VAL A 378 -13.44 16.67 -7.55
C VAL A 378 -14.64 15.76 -7.77
N ARG A 379 -14.74 15.26 -8.99
CA ARG A 379 -15.62 14.16 -9.39
C ARG A 379 -14.77 12.94 -9.66
N PHE A 380 -15.02 11.87 -8.92
CA PHE A 380 -14.57 10.52 -9.24
C PHE A 380 -15.61 9.89 -10.17
N ARG A 381 -15.19 9.49 -11.36
CA ARG A 381 -16.02 8.79 -12.34
C ARG A 381 -15.46 7.38 -12.51
N PHE A 382 -16.25 6.38 -12.13
CA PHE A 382 -15.95 4.96 -12.27
C PHE A 382 -16.77 4.39 -13.43
N VAL A 383 -16.14 3.65 -14.33
CA VAL A 383 -16.78 3.06 -15.50
C VAL A 383 -16.47 1.58 -15.57
N GLN A 384 -17.50 0.78 -15.81
CA GLN A 384 -17.33 -0.62 -16.19
C GLN A 384 -16.87 -0.66 -17.66
N ALA A 385 -15.61 -1.06 -17.87
CA ALA A 385 -15.05 -1.31 -19.18
C ALA A 385 -15.33 -2.75 -19.65
N GLU A 386 -15.01 -3.05 -20.91
CA GLU A 386 -15.21 -4.38 -21.50
C GLU A 386 -14.38 -5.46 -20.79
N ASP A 387 -13.21 -5.10 -20.26
CA ASP A 387 -12.30 -5.99 -19.53
C ASP A 387 -12.56 -6.03 -18.01
N SER A 388 -13.54 -5.25 -17.52
CA SER A 388 -13.92 -5.22 -16.11
C SER A 388 -14.51 -6.54 -15.66
N ARG A 389 -14.11 -6.99 -14.47
CA ARG A 389 -14.54 -8.26 -13.88
C ARG A 389 -15.01 -8.03 -12.45
N GLY A 390 -16.10 -8.66 -12.07
CA GLY A 390 -16.61 -8.63 -10.69
C GLY A 390 -16.82 -10.04 -10.19
N PHE A 391 -16.48 -10.28 -8.93
CA PHE A 391 -16.67 -11.54 -8.24
C PHE A 391 -17.35 -11.28 -6.91
N TRP A 392 -18.34 -12.10 -6.57
CA TRP A 392 -19.06 -12.03 -5.32
C TRP A 392 -19.06 -13.37 -4.59
N ARG A 393 -18.92 -13.31 -3.27
CA ARG A 393 -19.13 -14.46 -2.38
C ARG A 393 -19.53 -14.01 -0.98
N TYR A 394 -20.05 -14.96 -0.21
CA TYR A 394 -20.21 -14.79 1.23
C TYR A 394 -18.85 -14.81 1.95
N GLY A 395 -18.52 -13.73 2.65
CA GLY A 395 -17.38 -13.63 3.53
C GLY A 395 -17.66 -14.16 4.95
N SER A 396 -16.68 -14.05 5.84
CA SER A 396 -16.82 -14.45 7.24
C SER A 396 -17.94 -13.69 7.95
N GLY A 397 -18.90 -14.40 8.53
CA GLY A 397 -19.99 -13.80 9.32
C GLY A 397 -21.05 -13.08 8.49
N THR A 398 -21.50 -13.69 7.39
CA THR A 398 -22.62 -13.24 6.52
C THR A 398 -22.43 -11.90 5.81
N LYS A 399 -21.19 -11.44 5.63
CA LYS A 399 -20.91 -10.18 4.92
C LYS A 399 -20.70 -10.44 3.42
N ASP A 400 -21.33 -9.63 2.58
CA ASP A 400 -21.05 -9.61 1.14
C ASP A 400 -19.61 -9.18 0.90
N GLN A 401 -18.88 -10.00 0.15
CA GLN A 401 -17.52 -9.73 -0.23
C GLN A 401 -17.43 -9.61 -1.75
N TYR A 402 -16.91 -8.49 -2.22
CA TYR A 402 -16.68 -8.24 -3.63
C TYR A 402 -15.20 -8.12 -3.94
N SER A 403 -14.84 -8.68 -5.09
CA SER A 403 -13.55 -8.48 -5.73
C SER A 403 -13.77 -7.91 -7.13
N ILE A 404 -13.01 -6.90 -7.48
CA ILE A 404 -13.17 -6.09 -8.68
C ILE A 404 -11.85 -6.10 -9.46
N GLY A 405 -11.94 -6.33 -10.77
CA GLY A 405 -10.85 -6.18 -11.70
C GLY A 405 -11.16 -5.12 -12.75
N GLU A 406 -10.17 -4.29 -13.08
CA GLU A 406 -10.13 -3.47 -14.30
C GLU A 406 -11.28 -2.44 -14.46
N VAL A 407 -11.79 -1.85 -13.38
CA VAL A 407 -12.70 -0.69 -13.47
C VAL A 407 -11.90 0.54 -13.90
N ARG A 408 -12.45 1.38 -14.79
CA ARG A 408 -11.80 2.63 -15.18
C ARG A 408 -12.17 3.76 -14.25
N LEU A 409 -11.17 4.49 -13.78
CA LEU A 409 -11.31 5.66 -12.91
C LEU A 409 -10.81 6.91 -13.64
N SER A 410 -11.63 7.95 -13.62
CA SER A 410 -11.23 9.33 -13.92
C SER A 410 -11.46 10.21 -12.70
N VAL A 411 -10.56 11.16 -12.46
CA VAL A 411 -10.72 12.22 -11.46
C VAL A 411 -10.69 13.55 -12.17
N GLU A 412 -11.73 14.35 -12.00
CA GLU A 412 -11.89 15.63 -12.66
C GLU A 412 -12.20 16.73 -11.65
N PRO A 413 -11.62 17.94 -11.79
CA PRO A 413 -11.92 19.05 -10.91
C PRO A 413 -13.35 19.55 -11.15
N VAL A 414 -14.05 19.89 -10.07
CA VAL A 414 -15.37 20.53 -10.11
C VAL A 414 -15.40 21.75 -9.19
N ALA A 415 -16.38 22.63 -9.41
CA ALA A 415 -16.72 23.71 -8.50
C ALA A 415 -18.17 23.54 -8.03
N VAL A 416 -18.40 23.63 -6.72
CA VAL A 416 -19.71 23.47 -6.10
C VAL A 416 -20.08 24.76 -5.37
N TYR A 417 -21.27 25.30 -5.67
CA TYR A 417 -21.80 26.49 -5.00
C TYR A 417 -23.00 26.10 -4.15
N VAL A 418 -22.84 26.12 -2.82
CA VAL A 418 -23.92 25.83 -1.88
C VAL A 418 -24.61 27.13 -1.50
N LYS A 419 -25.93 27.21 -1.73
CA LYS A 419 -26.77 28.34 -1.32
C LYS A 419 -27.83 27.85 -0.34
N PRO A 420 -28.00 28.49 0.84
CA PRO A 420 -29.11 28.19 1.72
C PRO A 420 -30.44 28.36 0.97
N GLN A 421 -31.35 27.41 1.11
CA GLN A 421 -32.71 27.63 0.64
C GLN A 421 -33.41 28.57 1.62
N VAL A 422 -33.74 29.78 1.16
CA VAL A 422 -34.64 30.67 1.88
C VAL A 422 -36.07 30.17 1.59
N HIS A 423 -36.82 29.81 2.64
CA HIS A 423 -38.24 29.51 2.49
C HIS A 423 -38.95 30.73 1.90
N VAL A 424 -39.54 30.57 0.71
CA VAL A 424 -40.59 31.46 0.25
C VAL A 424 -41.88 30.92 0.85
N GLU A 425 -42.43 31.62 1.85
CA GLU A 425 -43.79 31.33 2.31
C GLU A 425 -44.74 31.38 1.10
N PRO A 426 -45.64 30.41 0.92
CA PRO A 426 -46.65 30.52 -0.12
C PRO A 426 -47.50 31.75 0.18
N GLN A 427 -47.46 32.76 -0.69
CA GLN A 427 -48.44 33.83 -0.65
C GLN A 427 -49.81 33.20 -0.88
N VAL A 428 -50.59 33.13 0.20
CA VAL A 428 -52.00 32.82 0.12
C VAL A 428 -52.65 34.00 -0.58
N HIS A 429 -52.86 33.88 -1.90
CA HIS A 429 -53.81 34.73 -2.60
C HIS A 429 -55.18 34.43 -2.03
N VAL A 430 -55.63 35.26 -1.10
CA VAL A 430 -57.05 35.43 -0.81
C VAL A 430 -57.59 36.33 -1.93
N GLU A 431 -58.21 35.72 -2.93
CA GLU A 431 -59.05 36.44 -3.89
C GLU A 431 -60.38 36.86 -3.21
N PRO A 432 -61.00 37.96 -3.70
CA PRO A 432 -61.67 38.98 -2.88
C PRO A 432 -63.01 38.63 -2.25
#